data_AF-A0A397YTD4-F1
#
_entry.id   AF-A0A397YTD4-F1
#
_cell.length_a   1.000
_cell.length_b   1.000
_cell.length_c   1.000
_cell.angle_alpha   90.00
_cell.angle_beta   90.00
_cell.angle_gamma   90.00
#
_symmetry.space_group_name_H-M   'P 1'
#
loop_
_entity.id
_entity.type
_entity.pdbx_description
1 polymer ?
#
loop_
_entity_poly.entity_id
_entity_poly.type
_entity_poly.pdbx_seq_one_letter_code
_entity_poly.pdbx_strand_id
1 'polypeptide(L)' 'YEQLSRNLERREFSSVANKEEDVCPTCFYEYAEDNPKTVLQCGHIFHLACIYEWMERSAACPFCSKTMLFLEDEITEQVD' A
#
# COMPACT_ATOMS: atom_id res chain seq x y z
N TYR A 1 20.12 -32.40 -22.10
CA TYR A 1 18.74 -31.94 -21.86
C TYR A 1 18.34 -31.95 -20.37
N GLU A 2 19.27 -31.94 -19.41
CA GLU A 2 18.93 -31.82 -17.97
C GLU A 2 19.83 -30.85 -17.17
N GLN A 3 20.60 -29.98 -17.84
CA GLN A 3 21.50 -29.05 -17.14
C GLN A 3 21.44 -27.59 -17.64
N LEU A 4 20.46 -27.23 -18.48
CA LEU A 4 20.27 -25.84 -18.89
C LEU A 4 19.23 -25.08 -18.04
N SER A 5 18.62 -25.75 -17.05
CA SER A 5 17.62 -25.14 -16.16
C SER A 5 18.20 -24.50 -14.88
N ARG A 6 19.53 -24.46 -14.72
CA ARG A 6 20.20 -24.00 -13.49
C ARG A 6 20.95 -22.66 -13.63
N ASN A 7 20.67 -21.91 -14.70
CA ASN A 7 21.28 -20.59 -14.95
C ASN A 7 20.29 -19.42 -14.90
N LEU A 8 19.03 -19.66 -14.48
CA LEU A 8 18.09 -18.58 -14.10
C LEU A 8 18.17 -18.25 -12.59
N GLU A 9 19.15 -18.80 -11.88
CA GLU A 9 19.46 -18.52 -10.46
C GLU A 9 20.51 -17.41 -10.29
N ARG A 10 20.66 -16.53 -11.28
CA ARG A 10 21.42 -15.27 -11.12
C ARG A 10 20.58 -14.07 -11.55
N ARG A 11 19.29 -14.09 -11.20
CA ARG A 11 18.48 -12.87 -11.17
C ARG A 11 18.99 -12.01 -10.02
N GLU A 12 19.95 -11.13 -10.34
CA GLU A 12 20.14 -9.80 -9.75
C GLU A 12 19.69 -9.67 -8.29
N PHE A 13 20.35 -10.39 -7.39
CA PHE A 13 20.36 -10.06 -5.97
C PHE A 13 21.36 -8.92 -5.77
N SER A 14 20.93 -7.71 -6.15
CA SER A 14 21.68 -6.48 -5.93
C SER A 14 20.69 -5.41 -5.48
N SER A 15 20.37 -5.43 -4.18
CA SER A 15 20.11 -4.26 -3.33
C SER A 15 19.48 -3.02 -3.96
N VAL A 16 18.41 -3.18 -4.76
CA VAL A 16 17.52 -2.05 -5.05
C VAL A 16 16.66 -1.94 -3.80
N ALA A 17 16.97 -0.98 -2.93
CA ALA A 17 16.04 -0.56 -1.88
C ALA A 17 14.65 -0.51 -2.51
N ASN A 18 13.70 -1.26 -1.96
CA ASN A 18 12.41 -1.55 -2.59
C ASN A 18 11.57 -0.26 -2.74
N LYS A 19 11.88 0.56 -3.74
CA LYS A 19 11.19 1.82 -4.05
C LYS A 19 9.76 1.57 -4.51
N GLU A 20 9.41 0.34 -4.84
CA GLU A 20 8.05 -0.06 -5.22
C GLU A 20 7.11 -0.11 -4.01
N GLU A 21 7.63 -0.19 -2.77
CA GLU A 21 6.83 -0.09 -1.54
C GLU A 21 6.45 1.36 -1.16
N ASP A 22 6.94 2.35 -1.92
CA ASP A 22 6.73 3.78 -1.67
C ASP A 22 5.83 4.48 -2.70
N VAL A 23 5.06 3.68 -3.47
CA VAL A 23 4.03 4.19 -4.38
C VAL A 23 2.65 3.69 -3.98
N CYS A 24 1.64 4.54 -4.17
CA CYS A 24 0.26 4.17 -3.92
C CYS A 24 -0.23 3.21 -5.01
N PRO A 25 -0.75 2.03 -4.66
CA PRO A 25 -1.07 1.00 -5.65
C PRO A 25 -2.33 1.27 -6.47
N THR A 26 -3.14 2.24 -6.08
CA THR A 26 -4.37 2.61 -6.80
C THR A 26 -4.12 3.65 -7.88
N CYS A 27 -3.18 4.58 -7.66
CA CYS A 27 -2.88 5.67 -8.59
C CYS A 27 -1.47 5.60 -9.20
N PHE A 28 -0.60 4.74 -8.67
CA PHE A 28 0.81 4.55 -9.07
C PHE A 28 1.71 5.78 -8.89
N TYR A 29 1.34 6.70 -8.00
CA TYR A 29 2.16 7.86 -7.62
C TYR A 29 2.83 7.67 -6.26
N GLU A 30 3.98 8.31 -6.07
CA GLU A 30 4.71 8.35 -4.81
C GLU A 30 3.91 9.01 -3.69
N TYR A 31 4.21 8.65 -2.44
CA TYR A 31 3.71 9.35 -1.27
C TYR A 31 4.52 10.60 -0.98
N ALA A 32 3.85 11.66 -0.56
CA ALA A 32 4.47 12.95 -0.26
C ALA A 32 3.87 13.57 1.01
N GLU A 33 4.49 14.61 1.56
CA GLU A 33 3.97 15.30 2.76
C GLU A 33 2.58 15.92 2.52
N ASP A 34 2.33 16.42 1.31
CA ASP A 34 1.05 16.99 0.87
C ASP A 34 0.04 15.92 0.42
N ASN A 35 0.49 14.68 0.19
CA ASN A 35 -0.36 13.55 -0.16
C ASN A 35 0.15 12.26 0.54
N PRO A 36 -0.11 12.12 1.84
CA PRO A 36 0.55 11.13 2.69
C PRO A 36 -0.05 9.72 2.59
N LYS A 37 0.66 8.77 3.19
CA LYS A 37 0.23 7.39 3.42
C LYS A 37 -0.94 7.34 4.42
N THR A 38 -2.03 6.71 4.02
CA THR A 38 -3.15 6.34 4.89
C THR A 38 -3.17 4.83 5.05
N VAL A 39 -3.14 4.36 6.29
CA VAL A 39 -3.13 2.93 6.61
C VAL A 39 -4.53 2.49 7.04
N LEU A 40 -5.04 1.43 6.42
CA LEU A 40 -6.29 0.78 6.85
C LEU A 40 -6.01 -0.18 8.00
N GLN A 41 -7.03 -0.54 8.79
CA GLN A 41 -6.93 -1.57 9.84
C GLN A 41 -6.46 -2.94 9.30
N CYS A 42 -6.67 -3.20 8.01
CA CYS A 42 -6.16 -4.41 7.36
C CYS A 42 -4.65 -4.36 7.05
N GLY A 43 -3.97 -3.24 7.33
CA GLY A 43 -2.53 -3.03 7.16
C GLY A 43 -2.10 -2.51 5.78
N HIS A 44 -3.02 -2.36 4.84
CA HIS A 44 -2.70 -1.86 3.49
C HIS A 44 -2.73 -0.33 3.43
N ILE A 45 -1.86 0.23 2.59
CA ILE A 45 -1.53 1.66 2.54
C ILE A 45 -1.96 2.27 1.20
N PHE A 46 -2.61 3.43 1.25
CA PHE A 46 -3.09 4.17 0.08
C PHE A 46 -2.99 5.68 0.33
N HIS A 47 -3.15 6.51 -0.71
CA HIS A 47 -3.51 7.91 -0.47
C HIS A 47 -4.94 8.00 0.03
N LEU A 48 -5.22 8.99 0.89
CA LEU A 48 -6.55 9.22 1.45
C LEU A 48 -7.60 9.42 0.34
N ALA A 49 -7.29 10.29 -0.63
CA ALA A 49 -8.19 10.56 -1.75
C ALA A 49 -8.47 9.30 -2.59
N CYS A 50 -7.43 8.50 -2.87
CA CYS A 50 -7.59 7.29 -3.68
C CYS A 50 -8.46 6.23 -3.00
N ILE A 51 -8.31 6.05 -1.68
CA ILE A 51 -9.12 5.07 -0.97
C ILE A 51 -10.57 5.55 -0.81
N TYR A 52 -10.81 6.85 -0.64
CA TYR A 52 -12.16 7.40 -0.66
C TYR A 52 -12.85 7.23 -2.02
N GLU A 53 -12.16 7.49 -3.14
CA GLU A 53 -12.73 7.23 -4.48
C GLU A 53 -13.09 5.76 -4.66
N TRP A 54 -12.25 4.84 -4.14
CA TRP A 54 -12.55 3.42 -4.18
C TRP A 54 -13.78 3.07 -3.32
N MET A 55 -13.95 3.71 -2.16
CA MET A 55 -15.10 3.51 -1.26
C MET A 55 -16.44 3.83 -1.91
N GLU A 56 -16.48 4.73 -2.91
CA GLU A 56 -17.69 5.00 -3.69
C GLU A 56 -18.16 3.78 -4.51
N ARG A 57 -17.24 2.85 -4.81
CA ARG A 57 -17.50 1.64 -5.61
C ARG A 57 -17.61 0.38 -4.77
N SER A 58 -16.86 0.28 -3.67
CA SER A 58 -16.82 -0.90 -2.80
C SER A 58 -16.33 -0.53 -1.40
N ALA A 59 -16.95 -1.08 -0.36
CA ALA A 59 -16.47 -0.96 1.02
C ALA A 59 -15.34 -1.96 1.37
N ALA A 60 -14.87 -2.76 0.40
CA ALA A 60 -13.85 -3.77 0.60
C ALA A 60 -12.48 -3.31 0.10
N CYS A 61 -11.43 -3.60 0.87
CA CYS A 61 -10.04 -3.27 0.55
C CYS A 61 -9.64 -3.88 -0.82
N PRO A 62 -9.01 -3.11 -1.73
CA PRO A 62 -8.61 -3.59 -3.06
C PRO A 62 -7.65 -4.80 -3.03
N PHE A 63 -6.92 -4.98 -1.93
CA PHE A 63 -5.86 -5.99 -1.81
C PHE A 63 -6.33 -7.28 -1.16
N CYS A 64 -7.14 -7.18 -0.10
CA CYS A 64 -7.46 -8.33 0.75
C CYS A 64 -8.97 -8.54 0.95
N SER A 65 -9.81 -7.70 0.33
CA SER A 65 -11.27 -7.77 0.40
C SER A 65 -11.89 -7.68 1.80
N LYS A 66 -11.09 -7.39 2.84
CA LYS A 66 -11.59 -7.04 4.17
C LYS A 66 -12.29 -5.68 4.13
N THR A 67 -13.30 -5.48 4.96
CA THR A 67 -13.97 -4.19 5.12
C THR A 67 -12.95 -3.10 5.42
N MET A 68 -13.05 -1.98 4.70
CA MET A 68 -12.19 -0.83 4.92
C MET A 68 -12.62 -0.11 6.18
N LEU A 69 -11.73 -0.14 7.17
CA LEU A 69 -11.82 0.62 8.39
C LEU A 69 -10.51 1.40 8.52
N PHE A 70 -10.61 2.68 8.85
CA PHE A 70 -9.43 3.49 9.16
C PHE A 70 -8.93 3.11 10.57
N LEU A 71 -7.62 3.16 10.76
CA LEU A 71 -7.08 3.09 12.12
C LEU A 71 -7.54 4.36 12.84
N GLU A 72 -8.39 4.20 13.85
CA GLU A 72 -8.84 5.32 14.68
C GLU A 72 -7.64 5.79 15.51
N ASP A 73 -7.21 7.03 15.29
CA ASP A 73 -6.35 7.72 16.24
C ASP A 73 -7.20 8.01 17.48
N GLU A 74 -6.72 7.64 18.67
CA GLU A 74 -7.24 8.14 19.94
C GLU A 74 -7.14 9.67 19.93
N ILE A 75 -8.18 10.35 19.44
CA ILE A 75 -8.35 11.78 19.64
C ILE A 75 -8.69 11.95 21.11
N THR A 76 -7.68 12.16 21.96
CA THR A 76 -7.93 12.75 23.27
C THR A 76 -8.39 14.18 23.02
N GLU A 77 -9.71 14.39 22.98
CA GLU A 77 -10.32 15.70 23.14
C GLU A 77 -9.79 16.33 24.43
N GLN A 78 -8.80 17.22 24.32
CA GLN A 78 -8.62 18.29 25.29
C GLN A 78 -9.42 19.48 24.74
N VAL A 79 -10.72 19.43 25.01
CA VAL A 79 -11.58 20.60 24.99
C VAL A 79 -11.15 21.48 26.18
N ASP A 80 -10.57 22.64 25.88
CA ASP A 80 -10.45 23.76 26.83
C ASP A 80 -11.82 24.44 27.04
#